data_AF-A0A831P194-F1
#
_entry.id   AF-A0A831P194-F1
#
_cell.length_a   1.000
_cell.length_b   1.000
_cell.length_c   1.000
_cell.angle_alpha   90.00
_cell.angle_beta   90.00
_cell.angle_gamma   90.00
#
_symmetry.space_group_name_H-M   'P 1'
#
loop_
_entity.id
_entity.type
_entity.pdbx_description
1 polymer ?
#
loop_
_entity_poly.entity_id
_entity_poly.type
_entity_poly.pdbx_seq_one_letter_code
_entity_poly.pdbx_strand_id
1 'polypeptide(L)' 'MICQATGGPEVYHGRSTKDSHAHLNILNAEWNEKVRVFSQLLNDFKVPVKEQKDLFALIGPTKADIVTAKE' A
#
# COMPACT_ATOMS: atom_id res chain seq x y z
N MET A 1 -1.38 -4.93 8.83
CA MET A 1 -0.89 -3.55 8.63
C MET A 1 -2.04 -2.58 8.35
N ILE A 2 -2.79 -2.73 7.25
CA ILE A 2 -3.82 -1.73 6.85
C ILE A 2 -4.88 -1.51 7.94
N CYS A 3 -5.44 -2.57 8.54
CA CYS A 3 -6.45 -2.45 9.58
C CYS A 3 -5.99 -1.56 10.76
N GLN A 4 -4.79 -1.84 11.29
CA GLN A 4 -4.14 -1.01 12.30
C GLN A 4 -3.94 0.43 11.82
N ALA A 5 -3.44 0.63 10.59
CA ALA A 5 -3.14 1.94 10.04
C ALA A 5 -4.41 2.81 9.87
N THR A 6 -5.56 2.17 9.65
CA THR A 6 -6.87 2.84 9.57
C THR A 6 -7.54 3.01 10.95
N GLY A 7 -6.87 2.68 12.05
CA GLY A 7 -7.38 2.83 13.42
C GLY A 7 -8.17 1.64 13.95
N GLY A 8 -8.07 0.46 13.31
CA GLY A 8 -8.62 -0.79 13.83
C GLY A 8 -7.92 -1.24 15.12
N PRO A 9 -8.60 -2.04 15.97
CA PRO A 9 -8.06 -2.47 17.26
C PRO A 9 -6.91 -3.48 17.13
N GLU A 10 -6.69 -4.06 15.95
CA GLU A 10 -5.67 -5.07 15.72
C GLU A 10 -4.27 -4.46 15.63
N VAL A 11 -3.30 -5.15 16.22
CA VAL A 11 -1.87 -4.82 16.08
C VAL A 11 -1.24 -5.74 15.04
N TYR A 12 -0.53 -5.16 14.10
CA TYR A 12 0.24 -5.87 13.09
C TYR A 12 1.58 -6.30 13.67
N HIS A 13 1.72 -7.61 13.90
CA HIS A 13 2.94 -8.24 14.42
C HIS A 13 3.85 -8.83 13.32
N GLY A 14 3.54 -8.57 12.05
CA GLY A 14 4.33 -9.09 10.93
C GLY A 14 5.65 -8.33 10.76
N ARG A 15 6.44 -8.78 9.77
CA ARG A 15 7.69 -8.10 9.37
C ARG A 15 7.41 -6.64 8.99
N SER A 16 8.42 -5.79 9.18
CA SER A 16 8.39 -4.41 8.68
C SER A 16 8.10 -4.39 7.17
N THR A 17 7.55 -3.28 6.67
CA THR A 17 7.32 -3.12 5.23
C THR A 17 8.62 -3.33 4.46
N LYS A 18 9.74 -2.79 4.93
CA LYS A 18 11.04 -2.94 4.27
C LYS A 18 11.51 -4.40 4.23
N ASP A 19 11.54 -5.08 5.38
CA ASP A 19 12.04 -6.46 5.44
C ASP A 19 11.16 -7.44 4.66
N SER A 20 9.87 -7.12 4.53
CA SER A 20 8.92 -7.91 3.75
C SER A 20 9.18 -7.84 2.25
N HIS A 21 9.73 -6.73 1.74
CA HIS A 21 9.78 -6.47 0.29
C HIS A 21 11.19 -6.27 -0.28
N ALA A 22 12.20 -6.02 0.56
CA ALA A 22 13.55 -5.65 0.10
C ALA A 22 14.18 -6.66 -0.87
N HIS A 23 13.86 -7.96 -0.72
CA HIS A 23 14.40 -9.04 -1.54
C HIS A 23 13.68 -9.23 -2.88
N LEU A 24 12.58 -8.51 -3.12
CA LEU A 24 11.75 -8.67 -4.32
C LEU A 24 12.17 -7.75 -5.47
N ASN A 25 13.07 -6.79 -5.23
CA ASN A 25 13.56 -5.83 -6.24
C ASN A 25 12.43 -5.08 -6.97
N ILE A 26 11.37 -4.71 -6.24
CA ILE A 26 10.18 -4.10 -6.82
C ILE A 26 10.54 -2.76 -7.48
N LEU A 27 10.10 -2.60 -8.72
CA LEU A 27 10.30 -1.42 -9.56
C LEU A 27 9.21 -0.37 -9.34
N ASN A 28 9.51 0.87 -9.72
CA ASN A 28 8.52 1.95 -9.75
C ASN A 28 7.30 1.60 -10.63
N ALA A 29 7.50 0.93 -11.76
CA ALA A 29 6.43 0.53 -12.65
C ALA A 29 5.46 -0.45 -11.97
N GLU A 30 5.97 -1.44 -11.24
CA GLU A 30 5.16 -2.42 -10.51
C GLU A 30 4.39 -1.78 -9.35
N TRP A 31 5.01 -0.83 -8.66
CA TRP A 31 4.29 -0.01 -7.67
C TRP A 31 3.12 0.75 -8.29
N ASN A 32 3.33 1.38 -9.44
CA ASN A 32 2.29 2.13 -10.14
C ASN A 32 1.16 1.20 -10.61
N GLU A 33 1.48 -0.01 -11.08
CA GLU A 33 0.47 -1.03 -11.40
C GLU A 33 -0.32 -1.47 -10.16
N LYS A 34 0.36 -1.67 -9.02
CA LYS A 34 -0.33 -1.93 -7.74
C LYS A 34 -1.29 -0.80 -7.38
N VAL A 35 -0.91 0.46 -7.56
CA VAL A 35 -1.79 1.61 -7.31
C VAL A 35 -3.00 1.56 -8.23
N ARG A 36 -2.79 1.35 -9.54
CA ARG A 36 -3.86 1.28 -10.54
C ARG A 36 -4.87 0.16 -10.23
N VAL A 37 -4.38 -1.06 -10.00
CA VAL A 37 -5.24 -2.22 -9.70
C VAL A 37 -5.97 -2.02 -8.38
N PHE A 38 -5.31 -1.46 -7.37
CA PHE A 38 -5.94 -1.22 -6.07
C PHE A 38 -7.03 -0.13 -6.15
N SER A 39 -6.80 0.96 -6.88
CA SER A 39 -7.83 1.98 -7.14
C SER A 39 -9.03 1.40 -7.88
N GLN A 40 -8.79 0.55 -8.88
CA GLN A 40 -9.88 -0.13 -9.59
C GLN A 40 -10.72 -0.99 -8.63
N LEU A 41 -10.07 -1.76 -7.77
CA LEU A 41 -10.75 -2.61 -6.80
C LEU A 41 -11.62 -1.78 -5.84
N LEU A 42 -11.10 -0.67 -5.32
CA LEU A 42 -11.88 0.21 -4.44
C LEU A 42 -13.11 0.80 -5.15
N ASN A 43 -13.00 1.11 -6.45
CA ASN A 43 -14.13 1.56 -7.25
C ASN A 43 -15.17 0.45 -7.46
N ASP A 44 -14.74 -0.78 -7.74
CA ASP A 44 -15.62 -1.93 -7.94
C ASP A 44 -16.44 -2.22 -6.68
N PHE A 45 -15.82 -2.07 -5.50
CA PHE A 45 -16.48 -2.15 -4.20
C PHE A 45 -17.24 -0.88 -3.78
N LYS A 46 -17.28 0.14 -4.63
CA LYS A 46 -17.98 1.42 -4.41
C LYS A 46 -17.52 2.13 -3.13
N VAL A 47 -16.24 2.00 -2.77
CA VAL A 47 -15.65 2.75 -1.66
C VAL A 47 -15.69 4.24 -2.01
N PRO A 48 -16.22 5.13 -1.16
CA PRO A 48 -16.36 6.53 -1.54
C PRO A 48 -14.99 7.22 -1.68
N VAL A 49 -14.94 8.24 -2.53
CA VAL A 49 -13.69 8.89 -2.96
C VAL A 49 -12.89 9.45 -1.79
N LYS A 50 -13.57 9.91 -0.74
CA LYS A 50 -12.91 10.45 0.45
C LYS A 50 -12.11 9.35 1.16
N GLU A 51 -12.71 8.20 1.41
CA GLU A 51 -12.11 7.06 2.08
C GLU A 51 -10.96 6.47 1.23
N GLN A 52 -11.11 6.46 -0.10
CA GLN A 52 -10.00 6.08 -0.98
C GLN A 52 -8.80 7.02 -0.81
N LYS A 53 -9.01 8.34 -0.81
CA LYS A 53 -7.95 9.34 -0.61
C LYS A 53 -7.28 9.19 0.75
N ASP A 54 -8.06 9.04 1.81
CA ASP A 54 -7.55 8.85 3.17
C ASP A 54 -6.70 7.57 3.26
N LEU A 55 -7.18 6.47 2.65
CA LEU A 55 -6.44 5.21 2.59
C LEU A 55 -5.11 5.35 1.81
N PHE A 56 -5.12 5.99 0.64
CA PHE A 56 -3.91 6.22 -0.14
C PHE A 56 -2.92 7.15 0.55
N ALA A 57 -3.40 8.12 1.34
CA ALA A 57 -2.53 8.97 2.15
C ALA A 57 -1.81 8.17 3.25
N LEU A 58 -2.48 7.17 3.85
CA LEU A 58 -1.89 6.29 4.86
C LEU A 58 -0.87 5.31 4.27
N ILE A 59 -1.20 4.66 3.15
CA ILE A 59 -0.34 3.59 2.60
C ILE A 59 0.70 4.11 1.59
N GLY A 60 0.48 5.28 0.99
CA GLY A 60 1.39 5.86 -0.01
C GLY A 60 2.84 5.97 0.44
N PRO A 61 3.15 6.45 1.66
CA PRO A 61 4.52 6.55 2.18
C PRO A 61 5.29 5.22 2.22
N THR A 62 4.59 4.08 2.27
CA THR A 62 5.22 2.75 2.29
C THR A 62 5.98 2.42 0.99
N LYS A 63 5.76 3.21 -0.09
CA LYS A 63 6.53 3.11 -1.33
C LYS A 63 8.04 3.14 -1.09
N ALA A 64 8.51 3.99 -0.18
CA ALA A 64 9.93 4.17 0.11
C ALA A 64 10.60 2.92 0.69
N ASP A 65 9.81 2.05 1.33
CA ASP A 65 10.29 0.79 1.91
C ASP A 65 10.13 -0.40 0.95
N ILE A 66 9.28 -0.27 -0.07
CA ILE A 66 8.89 -1.35 -0.99
C ILE A 66 9.69 -1.28 -2.29
N VAL A 67 9.85 -0.10 -2.88
CA VAL A 67 10.54 0.09 -4.15
C VAL A 67 12.04 0.22 -3.89
N THR A 68 12.80 -0.83 -4.22
CA THR A 68 14.25 -0.87 -4.02
C THR A 68 15.05 -0.68 -5.31
N ALA A 69 14.42 -0.86 -6.47
CA ALA A 69 15.04 -0.66 -7.78
C ALA A 69 14.42 0.55 -8.49
N LYS A 70 15.29 1.42 -9.04
CA LYS A 70 14.92 2.58 -9.86
C LYS A 70 15.45 2.32 -11.26
N GLU A 71 14.62 1.67 -12.08
CA GLU A 71 14.85 1.33 -13.51
C GLU A 71 16.27 0.87 -13.89
#